data_AF-A0A6L7TM09-F1
#
_entry.id   AF-A0A6L7TM09-F1
#
_cell.length_a   1.000
_cell.length_b   1.000
_cell.length_c   1.000
_cell.angle_alpha   90.00
_cell.angle_beta   90.00
_cell.angle_gamma   90.00
#
_symmetry.space_group_name_H-M   'P 1'
#
loop_
_entity.id
_entity.type
_entity.pdbx_description
1 polymer ?
#
loop_
_entity_poly.entity_id
_entity_poly.type
_entity_poly.pdbx_seq_one_letter_code
_entity_poly.pdbx_strand_id
1 'polypeptide(L)' 'MATEKDQAQLDLETVMATMSEDEWQNVRILEHYAESHISYSLVGVKVEDGKTYYYQAETGRFIMLNI' A
#
# COMPACT_ATOMS: atom_id res chain seq x y z
N MET A 1 -17.32 6.27 15.63
CA MET A 1 -17.00 6.95 14.37
C MET A 1 -15.66 6.36 13.94
N ALA A 2 -15.62 5.58 12.86
CA ALA A 2 -14.33 5.15 12.30
C ALA A 2 -13.59 6.41 11.86
N THR A 3 -12.35 6.58 12.31
CA THR A 3 -11.54 7.72 11.86
C THR A 3 -11.14 7.49 10.40
N GLU A 4 -10.81 8.54 9.65
CA GLU A 4 -10.33 8.41 8.25
C GLU A 4 -9.16 7.42 8.13
N LYS A 5 -8.38 7.28 9.21
CA LYS A 5 -7.35 6.26 9.41
C LYS A 5 -7.89 4.82 9.36
N ASP A 6 -8.96 4.52 10.08
CA ASP A 6 -9.56 3.17 10.12
C ASP A 6 -10.08 2.76 8.74
N GLN A 7 -10.68 3.71 8.01
CA GLN A 7 -11.20 3.45 6.67
C GLN A 7 -10.05 3.18 5.66
N ALA A 8 -9.02 4.03 5.64
CA ALA A 8 -7.87 3.83 4.77
C ALA A 8 -7.17 2.49 5.03
N GLN A 9 -7.07 2.06 6.28
CA GLN A 9 -6.49 0.77 6.61
C GLN A 9 -7.31 -0.40 6.05
N LEU A 10 -8.64 -0.38 6.24
CA LEU A 10 -9.54 -1.40 5.71
C LEU A 10 -9.50 -1.51 4.18
N ASP A 11 -9.43 -0.38 3.48
CA ASP A 11 -9.29 -0.36 2.02
C ASP A 11 -7.97 -1.01 1.57
N LEU A 12 -6.86 -0.72 2.26
CA LEU A 12 -5.56 -1.32 1.95
C LEU A 12 -5.50 -2.81 2.31
N GLU A 13 -6.15 -3.25 3.40
CA GLU A 13 -6.29 -4.68 3.74
C GLU A 13 -7.11 -5.43 2.68
N THR A 14 -8.15 -4.79 2.14
CA THR A 14 -8.94 -5.35 1.04
C THR A 14 -8.09 -5.52 -0.22
N VAL A 15 -7.31 -4.50 -0.58
CA VAL A 15 -6.38 -4.59 -1.72
C VAL A 15 -5.33 -5.68 -1.48
N MET A 16 -4.75 -5.76 -0.28
CA MET A 16 -3.79 -6.80 0.08
C MET A 16 -4.38 -8.20 -0.10
N ALA A 17 -5.65 -8.42 0.25
CA ALA A 17 -6.33 -9.70 0.05
C ALA A 17 -6.56 -10.07 -1.43
N THR A 18 -6.49 -9.10 -2.35
CA THR A 18 -6.56 -9.36 -3.80
C THR A 18 -5.20 -9.65 -4.43
N MET A 19 -4.10 -9.41 -3.71
CA MET A 19 -2.75 -9.62 -4.21
C MET A 19 -2.36 -11.10 -4.08
N SER A 20 -1.78 -11.67 -5.13
CA SER A 20 -1.24 -13.03 -5.09
C SER A 20 0.13 -13.05 -4.44
N GLU A 21 0.36 -14.01 -3.53
CA GLU A 21 1.66 -14.25 -2.91
C GLU A 21 2.74 -14.68 -3.92
N ASP A 22 2.34 -15.20 -5.08
CA ASP A 22 3.25 -15.54 -6.18
C ASP A 22 3.76 -14.29 -6.92
N GLU A 23 2.99 -13.20 -6.90
CA GLU A 23 3.32 -11.94 -7.60
C GLU A 23 3.95 -10.90 -6.68
N TRP A 24 3.62 -10.96 -5.39
CA TRP A 24 3.98 -9.94 -4.42
C TRP A 24 4.55 -10.54 -3.14
N GLN A 25 5.67 -9.97 -2.68
CA GLN A 25 6.33 -10.33 -1.43
C GLN A 25 6.47 -9.13 -0.50
N ASN A 26 6.63 -9.40 0.80
CA ASN A 26 6.84 -8.38 1.83
C ASN A 26 5.76 -7.28 1.83
N VAL A 27 4.51 -7.64 1.47
CA VAL A 27 3.39 -6.71 1.40
C VAL A 27 3.02 -6.24 2.81
N ARG A 28 3.00 -4.92 3.02
CA ARG A 28 2.73 -4.31 4.32
C ARG A 28 2.16 -2.90 4.16
N ILE A 29 1.38 -2.47 5.14
CA ILE A 29 0.89 -1.09 5.21
C ILE A 29 1.92 -0.26 5.96
N LEU A 30 2.38 0.83 5.34
CA LEU A 30 3.26 1.82 5.96
C LEU A 30 2.46 3.04 6.39
N GLU A 31 2.59 3.37 7.67
CA GLU A 31 2.18 4.65 8.23
C GLU A 31 3.30 5.67 7.99
N HIS A 32 2.97 6.83 7.42
CA HIS A 32 3.92 7.92 7.23
C HIS A 32 3.27 9.27 7.50
N TYR A 33 4.09 10.22 7.97
CA TYR A 33 3.65 11.58 8.25
C TYR A 33 3.83 12.43 7.00
N ALA A 34 2.73 12.84 6.38
CA ALA A 34 2.72 13.70 5.20
C ALA A 34 2.22 15.09 5.59
N GLU A 35 3.12 16.08 5.58
CA GLU A 35 2.94 17.54 5.74
C GLU A 35 2.16 18.08 6.95
N SER A 36 1.18 17.37 7.51
CA SER A 36 0.44 17.65 8.76
C SER A 36 -0.55 16.53 9.16
N HIS A 37 -0.63 15.42 8.42
CA HIS A 37 -1.53 14.31 8.69
C HIS A 37 -0.80 12.95 8.61
N ILE A 38 -1.38 11.95 9.27
CA ILE A 38 -0.92 10.57 9.18
C ILE A 38 -1.58 9.94 7.95
N SER A 39 -0.76 9.43 7.05
CA SER A 39 -1.18 8.75 5.82
C SER A 39 -0.76 7.29 5.83
N TYR A 40 -1.56 6.46 5.18
CA TYR A 40 -1.31 5.03 5.02
C TYR A 40 -1.03 4.72 3.56
N SER A 41 -0.03 3.88 3.30
CA SER A 41 0.23 3.38 1.96
C SER A 41 0.57 1.91 2.03
N LEU A 42 -0.06 1.11 1.17
CA LEU A 42 0.29 -0.29 1.00
C LEU A 42 1.54 -0.36 0.14
N VAL A 43 2.58 -1.02 0.64
CA VAL A 43 3.80 -1.28 -0.11
C VAL A 43 4.00 -2.77 -0.28
N GLY A 44 4.61 -3.17 -1.38
CA GLY A 44 4.95 -4.55 -1.66
C GLY A 44 6.12 -4.64 -2.63
N VAL A 45 6.85 -5.75 -2.59
CA VAL A 45 7.91 -6.06 -3.54
C VAL A 45 7.32 -6.93 -4.63
N LYS A 46 7.42 -6.51 -5.89
CA LYS A 46 6.96 -7.33 -7.01
C LYS A 46 7.99 -8.43 -7.29
N VAL A 47 7.56 -9.69 -7.31
CA VAL A 47 8.45 -10.85 -7.45
C VAL A 47 9.17 -10.85 -8.80
N GLU A 48 8.48 -10.38 -9.84
CA GLU A 48 8.97 -10.34 -11.22
C GLU A 48 10.27 -9.53 -11.39
N ASP A 49 10.38 -8.39 -10.72
CA ASP A 49 11.51 -7.47 -10.87
C ASP A 49 12.28 -7.19 -9.57
N GLY A 50 11.80 -7.71 -8.44
CA GLY A 50 12.38 -7.50 -7.11
C GLY A 50 12.29 -6.05 -6.61
N LYS A 51 11.48 -5.20 -7.26
CA LYS A 51 11.36 -3.78 -6.92
C LYS A 51 10.21 -3.53 -5.97
N THR A 52 10.34 -2.47 -5.18
CA THR A 52 9.30 -2.04 -4.26
C THR A 52 8.30 -1.15 -5.00
N TYR A 53 7.02 -1.40 -4.81
CA TYR A 53 5.92 -0.57 -5.29
C TYR A 53 5.06 -0.13 -4.10
N TYR A 54 4.40 1.00 -4.26
CA TYR A 54 3.35 1.44 -3.35
C TYR A 54 2.02 1.57 -4.10
N TYR A 55 0.93 1.25 -3.43
CA TYR A 55 -0.42 1.42 -3.95
C TYR A 55 -0.86 2.87 -3.78
N GLN A 56 -1.23 3.51 -4.88
CA GLN A 56 -1.83 4.84 -4.91
C GLN A 56 -3.34 4.71 -5.03
N ALA A 57 -4.06 4.98 -3.93
CA ALA A 57 -5.53 4.85 -3.89
C ALA A 57 -6.26 5.76 -4.88
N GLU A 58 -5.74 6.98 -5.12
CA GLU A 58 -6.34 7.94 -6.06
C GLU A 58 -6.40 7.41 -7.50
N THR A 59 -5.41 6.62 -7.91
CA THR A 59 -5.31 6.08 -9.27
C THR A 59 -5.63 4.60 -9.35
N GLY A 60 -5.75 3.92 -8.20
CA GLY A 60 -5.94 2.47 -8.10
C GLY A 60 -4.77 1.67 -8.65
N ARG A 61 -3.55 2.23 -8.66
CA ARG A 61 -2.38 1.63 -9.31
C ARG A 61 -1.21 1.48 -8.36
N PHE A 62 -0.40 0.45 -8.61
CA PHE A 62 0.90 0.28 -7.99
C PHE A 62 1.95 1.11 -8.74
N ILE A 63 2.59 2.02 -8.02
CA ILE A 63 3.63 2.89 -8.55
C ILE A 63 4.98 2.41 -8.00
N MET A 64 5.97 2.26 -8.88
CA MET A 64 7.30 1.83 -8.49
C MET A 64 7.92 2.89 -7.58
N LEU A 65 8.39 2.47 -6.40
CA LEU A 65 9.16 3.30 -5.50
C LEU A 65 10.63 3.22 -5.92
N ASN A 66 11.13 4.28 -6.54
CA ASN A 66 12.54 4.40 -6.91
C ASN A 66 13.29 5.11 -5.78
N ILE A 67 13.75 4.34 -4.79
CA ILE A 67 14.62 4.79 -3.70
C ILE A 67 16.10 4.72 -4.10
#